data_AF-A0AAI9Y504-F1
#
_entry.id   AF-A0AAI9Y504-F1
#
_cell.length_a   1.000
_cell.length_b   1.000
_cell.length_c   1.000
_cell.angle_alpha   90.00
_cell.angle_beta   90.00
_cell.angle_gamma   90.00
#
_symmetry.space_group_name_H-M   'P 1'
#
loop_
_entity.id
_entity.type
_entity.pdbx_description
1 polymer ?
#
loop_
_entity_poly.entity_id
_entity_poly.type
_entity_poly.pdbx_seq_one_letter_code
_entity_poly.pdbx_strand_id
1 'polypeptide(L)'
;MASRSLWARARGSFLGDTTLRLLGLATWIPVVITFNDHVATITSISGGSMYPYYNEDRNKTTANDMVLNWRWKPSYGLQRGMIVTFRSPFHPETVAIKRVVALEGEYVTTRAPYPERVVRVPQGHIWVEGDGPQDQTLDSNTYGPISMALVTGKCIWNIWPWRKFGRVKWEEHKFKDRY
;
A
#
# COMPACT_ATOMS: atom_id res chain seq x y z
N MET A 1 4.28 62.79 -1.05
CA MET A 1 4.70 61.72 -1.99
C MET A 1 5.97 61.05 -1.47
N ALA A 2 5.88 59.93 -0.74
CA ALA A 2 7.03 59.07 -0.46
C ALA A 2 6.61 57.70 0.12
N SER A 3 5.77 56.95 -0.60
CA SER A 3 5.51 55.53 -0.30
C SER A 3 6.23 54.62 -1.32
N ARG A 4 7.49 54.92 -1.62
CA ARG A 4 8.34 54.01 -2.40
C ARG A 4 8.94 52.97 -1.46
N SER A 5 8.09 51.98 -1.20
CA SER A 5 8.38 50.57 -0.93
C SER A 5 9.61 50.25 -0.06
N LEU A 6 9.35 49.94 1.21
CA LEU A 6 10.21 49.08 2.03
C LEU A 6 10.62 47.79 1.31
N TRP A 7 9.80 47.32 0.37
CA TRP A 7 10.10 46.20 -0.54
C TRP A 7 11.29 46.41 -1.48
N ALA A 8 11.68 47.65 -1.80
CA ALA A 8 12.86 47.90 -2.64
C ALA A 8 14.17 47.69 -1.89
N ARG A 9 14.19 47.90 -0.56
CA ARG A 9 15.39 47.73 0.28
C ARG A 9 15.67 46.28 0.70
N ALA A 10 14.65 45.40 0.65
CA ALA A 10 14.81 43.98 0.95
C ALA A 10 15.35 43.16 -0.24
N ARG A 11 15.32 43.68 -1.47
CA ARG A 11 15.80 43.01 -2.70
C ARG A 11 17.32 43.02 -2.88
N GLY A 12 18.08 42.90 -1.78
CA GLY A 12 19.55 42.96 -1.86
C GLY A 12 20.31 42.35 -0.68
N SER A 13 19.64 41.84 0.36
CA SER A 13 20.33 41.15 1.45
C SER A 13 20.29 39.64 1.23
N PHE A 14 21.44 38.98 1.37
CA PHE A 14 21.56 37.51 1.33
C PHE A 14 20.57 36.83 2.29
N LEU A 15 20.28 37.46 3.43
CA LEU A 15 19.30 37.00 4.42
C LEU A 15 17.84 37.16 3.97
N GLY A 16 17.51 38.19 3.19
CA GLY A 16 16.16 38.40 2.65
C GLY A 16 15.81 37.41 1.54
N ASP A 17 16.77 37.11 0.65
CA ASP A 17 16.60 36.14 -0.43
C ASP A 17 16.50 34.70 0.12
N THR A 18 17.32 34.32 1.10
CA THR A 18 17.18 33.01 1.76
C THR A 18 15.84 32.87 2.49
N THR A 19 15.37 33.91 3.18
CA THR A 19 14.07 33.89 3.88
C THR A 19 12.90 33.73 2.90
N LEU A 20 12.92 34.43 1.76
CA LEU A 20 11.90 34.29 0.71
C LEU A 20 11.90 32.89 0.09
N ARG A 21 13.09 32.31 -0.14
CA ARG A 21 13.23 30.93 -0.65
C ARG A 21 12.70 29.90 0.35
N LEU A 22 13.01 30.06 1.64
CA LEU A 22 12.52 29.18 2.70
C LEU A 22 10.99 29.26 2.86
N LEU A 23 10.41 30.47 2.82
CA LEU A 23 8.95 30.64 2.83
C LEU A 23 8.30 30.01 1.59
N GLY A 24 8.93 30.15 0.42
CA GLY A 24 8.50 29.44 -0.80
C GLY A 24 8.51 27.93 -0.62
N LEU A 25 9.57 27.34 -0.06
CA LEU A 25 9.62 25.90 0.24
C LEU A 25 8.58 25.48 1.29
N ALA A 26 8.32 26.31 2.30
CA ALA A 26 7.31 26.02 3.32
C ALA A 26 5.90 25.91 2.72
N THR A 27 5.57 26.69 1.67
CA THR A 27 4.28 26.57 0.98
C THR A 27 4.08 25.24 0.27
N TRP A 28 5.15 24.50 -0.04
CA TRP A 28 5.06 23.15 -0.61
C TRP A 28 4.81 22.06 0.42
N ILE A 29 4.98 22.32 1.73
CA ILE A 29 4.80 21.31 2.78
C ILE A 29 3.38 20.71 2.77
N PRO A 30 2.29 21.50 2.76
CA PRO A 30 0.93 20.93 2.72
C PRO A 30 0.66 20.13 1.44
N VAL A 31 1.28 20.51 0.33
CA VAL A 31 1.16 19.78 -0.95
C VAL A 31 1.78 18.40 -0.83
N VAL A 32 2.99 18.31 -0.26
CA VAL A 32 3.69 17.04 -0.03
C VAL A 32 2.94 16.16 0.96
N ILE A 33 2.41 16.73 2.05
CA ILE A 33 1.59 15.98 3.03
C ILE A 33 0.34 15.44 2.35
N THR A 34 -0.42 16.28 1.65
CA THR A 34 -1.64 15.87 0.95
C THR A 34 -1.36 14.78 -0.09
N PHE A 35 -0.26 14.91 -0.82
CA PHE A 35 0.18 13.90 -1.79
C PHE A 35 0.50 12.56 -1.13
N ASN A 36 1.21 12.56 0.00
CA ASN A 36 1.53 11.35 0.75
C ASN A 36 0.25 10.67 1.28
N ASP A 37 -0.68 11.47 1.80
CA ASP A 37 -1.92 10.98 2.40
C ASP A 37 -2.91 10.43 1.37
N HIS A 38 -2.99 11.02 0.16
CA HIS A 38 -4.06 10.71 -0.81
C HIS A 38 -3.58 9.99 -2.07
N VAL A 39 -2.32 10.14 -2.47
CA VAL A 39 -1.83 9.67 -3.78
C VAL A 39 -0.89 8.48 -3.60
N ALA A 40 0.20 8.65 -2.88
CA ALA A 40 1.19 7.61 -2.72
C ALA A 40 1.93 7.72 -1.38
N THR A 41 1.97 6.63 -0.63
CA THR A 41 2.74 6.52 0.62
C THR A 41 3.80 5.44 0.48
N ILE A 42 4.90 5.61 1.19
CA ILE A 42 5.86 4.53 1.38
C ILE A 42 5.38 3.69 2.55
N THR A 43 5.33 2.36 2.38
CA THR A 43 4.88 1.43 3.42
C THR A 43 5.99 0.42 3.68
N SER A 44 6.35 0.26 4.96
CA SER A 44 7.29 -0.76 5.43
C SER A 44 6.53 -2.03 5.81
N ILE A 45 6.96 -3.18 5.31
CA ILE A 45 6.29 -4.47 5.50
C ILE A 45 7.00 -5.26 6.59
N SER A 46 6.46 -5.26 7.80
CA SER A 46 7.09 -5.87 8.99
C SER A 46 6.49 -7.23 9.39
N GLY A 47 5.84 -7.97 8.48
CA GLY A 47 5.13 -9.22 8.79
C GLY A 47 5.46 -10.39 7.87
N GLY A 48 5.33 -11.62 8.38
CA GLY A 48 5.60 -12.86 7.63
C GLY A 48 4.49 -13.29 6.67
N SER A 49 3.35 -12.60 6.65
CA SER A 49 2.18 -13.10 5.91
C SER A 49 2.29 -13.03 4.39
N MET A 50 3.21 -12.21 3.87
CA MET A 50 3.52 -12.11 2.45
C MET A 50 4.84 -12.82 2.08
N TYR A 51 5.42 -13.60 3.00
CA TYR A 51 6.57 -14.46 2.72
C TYR A 51 6.16 -15.58 1.74
N PRO A 52 6.96 -15.97 0.73
CA PRO A 52 8.30 -15.49 0.43
C PRO A 52 8.34 -14.25 -0.46
N TYR A 53 7.22 -13.74 -0.99
CA TYR A 53 7.26 -12.60 -1.94
C TYR A 53 7.85 -11.33 -1.31
N TYR A 54 7.44 -11.00 -0.09
CA TYR A 54 8.02 -9.96 0.74
C TYR A 54 8.73 -10.56 1.95
N ASN A 55 9.82 -9.90 2.37
CA ASN A 55 10.64 -10.29 3.51
C ASN A 55 11.30 -11.68 3.37
N GLU A 56 11.89 -11.95 2.19
CA GLU A 56 12.62 -13.21 1.89
C GLU A 56 13.74 -13.50 2.89
N ASP A 57 14.43 -12.45 3.33
CA ASP A 57 15.59 -12.53 4.23
C ASP A 57 15.22 -12.38 5.70
N ARG A 58 13.97 -12.64 6.09
CA ARG A 58 13.52 -12.55 7.49
C ARG A 58 14.41 -13.31 8.49
N ASN A 59 15.09 -14.37 8.03
CA ASN A 59 16.00 -15.19 8.84
C ASN A 59 17.45 -14.64 8.88
N LYS A 60 17.81 -13.71 8.00
CA LYS A 60 19.17 -13.18 7.82
C LYS A 60 19.29 -11.71 8.24
N THR A 61 18.23 -10.94 8.13
CA THR A 61 18.26 -9.49 8.37
C THR A 61 16.94 -9.03 9.01
N THR A 62 17.02 -8.02 9.87
CA THR A 62 15.87 -7.34 10.48
C THR A 62 15.28 -6.22 9.60
N ALA A 63 15.82 -6.04 8.40
CA ALA A 63 15.39 -5.01 7.46
C ALA A 63 14.08 -5.42 6.79
N ASN A 64 13.09 -4.54 6.85
CA ASN A 64 11.79 -4.75 6.22
C ASN A 64 11.80 -4.28 4.77
N ASP A 65 11.05 -4.98 3.92
CA ASP A 65 10.82 -4.54 2.55
C ASP A 65 9.98 -3.25 2.56
N MET A 66 10.37 -2.28 1.73
CA MET A 66 9.65 -1.02 1.59
C MET A 66 9.04 -0.94 0.21
N VAL A 67 7.76 -0.56 0.14
CA VAL A 67 7.00 -0.49 -1.10
C VAL A 67 6.32 0.86 -1.25
N LEU A 68 6.17 1.31 -2.49
CA LEU A 68 5.31 2.41 -2.86
C LEU A 68 3.87 1.90 -2.95
N ASN A 69 3.06 2.39 -2.02
CA ASN A 69 1.65 2.09 -1.94
C ASN A 69 0.84 3.22 -2.60
N TRP A 70 0.19 2.90 -3.71
CA TRP A 70 -0.64 3.82 -4.48
C TRP A 70 -2.05 3.89 -3.89
N ARG A 71 -2.37 5.03 -3.26
CA ARG A 71 -3.63 5.26 -2.53
C ARG A 71 -4.70 5.94 -3.37
N TRP A 72 -4.35 6.47 -4.54
CA TRP A 72 -5.32 7.11 -5.42
C TRP A 72 -6.28 6.09 -6.04
N LYS A 73 -7.58 6.23 -5.76
CA LYS A 73 -8.66 5.32 -6.22
C LYS A 73 -8.29 3.84 -6.00
N PRO A 74 -8.10 3.41 -4.75
CA PRO A 74 -7.46 2.14 -4.43
C PRO A 74 -8.28 0.92 -4.90
N SER A 75 -9.61 1.03 -4.90
CA SER A 75 -10.55 -0.01 -5.32
C SER A 75 -10.69 -0.13 -6.85
N TYR A 76 -10.28 0.88 -7.62
CA TYR A 76 -10.55 0.94 -9.05
C TYR A 76 -9.58 0.07 -9.85
N GLY A 77 -10.06 -0.84 -10.70
CA GLY A 77 -9.19 -1.66 -11.55
C GLY A 77 -8.34 -2.65 -10.74
N LEU A 78 -8.94 -3.29 -9.73
CA LEU A 78 -8.34 -4.42 -9.04
C LEU A 78 -8.32 -5.63 -9.96
N GLN A 79 -7.21 -6.35 -9.96
CA GLN A 79 -7.03 -7.56 -10.76
C GLN A 79 -6.50 -8.68 -9.89
N ARG A 80 -6.79 -9.91 -10.29
CA ARG A 80 -6.24 -11.11 -9.68
C ARG A 80 -4.71 -11.04 -9.71
N GLY A 81 -4.08 -11.32 -8.56
CA GLY A 81 -2.64 -11.31 -8.38
C GLY A 81 -2.11 -10.03 -7.76
N MET A 82 -2.82 -8.89 -7.91
CA MET A 82 -2.40 -7.62 -7.32
C MET A 82 -2.21 -7.72 -5.81
N ILE A 83 -1.24 -6.96 -5.29
CA ILE A 83 -1.01 -6.85 -3.85
C ILE A 83 -1.61 -5.55 -3.36
N VAL A 84 -2.46 -5.65 -2.36
CA VAL A 84 -3.24 -4.54 -1.83
C VAL A 84 -3.00 -4.36 -0.34
N THR A 85 -3.07 -3.11 0.09
CA THR A 85 -3.19 -2.74 1.50
C THR A 85 -4.64 -2.43 1.81
N PHE A 86 -5.12 -2.82 2.98
CA PHE A 86 -6.47 -2.55 3.44
C PHE A 86 -6.52 -2.49 4.96
N ARG A 87 -7.57 -1.87 5.51
CA ARG A 87 -7.83 -1.90 6.95
C ARG A 87 -8.39 -3.26 7.34
N SER A 88 -7.79 -3.91 8.34
CA SER A 88 -8.22 -5.23 8.78
C SER A 88 -9.66 -5.17 9.35
N PRO A 89 -10.58 -6.05 8.91
CA PRO A 89 -11.95 -6.10 9.44
C PRO A 89 -12.02 -6.40 10.94
N PHE A 90 -11.07 -7.17 11.46
CA PHE A 90 -11.01 -7.51 12.89
C PHE A 90 -10.36 -6.41 13.74
N HIS A 91 -9.44 -5.64 13.16
CA HIS A 91 -8.62 -4.66 13.86
C HIS A 91 -8.48 -3.39 12.98
N PRO A 92 -9.49 -2.49 12.98
CA PRO A 92 -9.57 -1.35 12.07
C PRO A 92 -8.40 -0.34 12.16
N GLU A 93 -7.66 -0.38 13.27
CA GLU A 93 -6.44 0.37 13.54
C GLU A 93 -5.21 -0.18 12.78
N THR A 94 -5.29 -1.43 12.31
CA THR A 94 -4.20 -2.10 11.60
C THR A 94 -4.41 -2.11 10.09
N VAL A 95 -3.33 -1.86 9.34
CA VAL A 95 -3.30 -2.00 7.88
C VAL A 95 -2.64 -3.33 7.54
N ALA A 96 -3.39 -4.21 6.88
CA ALA A 96 -2.91 -5.48 6.40
C ALA A 96 -2.49 -5.38 4.93
N ILE A 97 -1.50 -6.17 4.53
CA ILE A 97 -1.08 -6.35 3.14
C ILE A 97 -1.34 -7.80 2.73
N LYS A 98 -2.08 -8.00 1.64
CA LYS A 98 -2.45 -9.32 1.11
C LYS A 98 -2.52 -9.30 -0.41
N ARG A 99 -2.53 -10.49 -1.01
CA ARG A 99 -2.69 -10.68 -2.44
C ARG A 99 -4.15 -10.92 -2.79
N VAL A 100 -4.63 -10.28 -3.85
CA VAL A 100 -5.96 -10.53 -4.43
C VAL A 100 -5.95 -11.89 -5.13
N VAL A 101 -6.81 -12.79 -4.66
CA VAL A 101 -6.97 -14.14 -5.21
C VAL A 101 -8.17 -14.22 -6.12
N ALA A 102 -9.29 -13.62 -5.72
CA ALA A 102 -10.53 -13.62 -6.48
C ALA A 102 -11.25 -12.27 -6.35
N LEU A 103 -11.95 -11.87 -7.41
CA LEU A 103 -12.75 -10.66 -7.51
C LEU A 103 -14.24 -10.96 -7.33
N GLU A 104 -15.05 -9.92 -7.30
CA GLU A 104 -16.51 -10.03 -7.24
C GLU A 104 -17.07 -10.99 -8.31
N GLY A 105 -17.99 -11.86 -7.89
CA GLY A 105 -18.65 -12.84 -8.74
C GLY A 105 -17.85 -14.11 -9.02
N GLU A 106 -16.54 -14.12 -8.76
CA GLU A 106 -15.69 -15.31 -8.93
C GLU A 106 -15.88 -16.32 -7.79
N TYR A 107 -15.52 -17.58 -8.05
CA TYR A 107 -15.52 -18.66 -7.06
C TYR A 107 -14.11 -18.91 -6.56
N VAL A 108 -13.98 -19.14 -5.26
CA VAL A 108 -12.71 -19.47 -4.62
C VAL A 108 -12.83 -20.70 -3.75
N THR A 109 -11.89 -21.63 -3.91
CA THR A 109 -11.74 -22.75 -2.99
C THR A 109 -11.03 -22.27 -1.75
N THR A 110 -11.71 -22.32 -0.61
CA THR A 110 -11.21 -21.80 0.67
C THR A 110 -10.29 -22.82 1.35
N ARG A 111 -9.66 -22.39 2.43
CA ARG A 111 -8.86 -23.19 3.35
C ARG A 111 -9.46 -23.08 4.74
N ALA A 112 -9.12 -24.03 5.61
CA ALA A 112 -9.42 -23.89 7.04
C ALA A 112 -8.90 -22.53 7.57
N PRO A 113 -9.53 -21.89 8.56
CA PRO A 113 -10.70 -22.33 9.29
C PRO A 113 -12.05 -21.98 8.61
N TYR A 114 -12.05 -21.54 7.35
CA TYR A 114 -13.30 -21.14 6.68
C TYR A 114 -14.27 -22.33 6.55
N PRO A 115 -15.56 -22.18 6.88
CA PRO A 115 -16.50 -23.30 6.99
C PRO A 115 -16.85 -23.94 5.64
N GLU A 116 -17.01 -23.14 4.59
CA GLU A 116 -17.42 -23.60 3.26
C GLU A 116 -16.23 -23.84 2.36
N ARG A 117 -16.14 -25.01 1.70
CA ARG A 117 -15.01 -25.33 0.79
C ARG A 117 -14.92 -24.42 -0.43
N VAL A 118 -16.05 -23.93 -0.93
CA VAL A 118 -16.11 -23.07 -2.12
C VAL A 118 -17.05 -21.92 -1.81
N VAL A 119 -16.57 -20.70 -2.01
CA VAL A 119 -17.32 -19.47 -1.78
C VAL A 119 -17.39 -18.69 -3.07
N ARG A 120 -18.57 -18.14 -3.37
CA ARG A 120 -18.71 -17.11 -4.39
C ARG A 120 -18.46 -15.74 -3.75
N VAL A 121 -17.51 -14.98 -4.29
CA VAL A 121 -17.21 -13.64 -3.80
C VAL A 121 -18.39 -12.71 -4.09
N PRO A 122 -18.96 -12.03 -3.08
CA PRO A 122 -20.07 -11.10 -3.28
C PRO A 122 -19.70 -9.89 -4.15
N GLN A 123 -20.71 -9.20 -4.68
CA GLN A 123 -20.50 -7.93 -5.39
C GLN A 123 -19.85 -6.89 -4.46
N GLY A 124 -18.92 -6.10 -5.00
CA GLY A 124 -18.18 -5.08 -4.25
C GLY A 124 -17.19 -5.64 -3.23
N HIS A 125 -16.91 -6.94 -3.28
CA HIS A 125 -15.97 -7.62 -2.39
C HIS A 125 -14.84 -8.29 -3.17
N ILE A 126 -13.75 -8.57 -2.47
CA ILE A 126 -12.60 -9.33 -2.97
C ILE A 126 -12.21 -10.40 -1.96
N TRP A 127 -11.63 -11.48 -2.47
CA TRP A 127 -10.96 -12.49 -1.66
C TRP A 127 -9.46 -12.25 -1.69
N VAL A 128 -8.86 -12.03 -0.53
CA VAL A 128 -7.43 -11.78 -0.38
C VAL A 128 -6.77 -12.80 0.53
N GLU A 129 -5.55 -13.21 0.19
CA GLU A 129 -4.78 -14.21 0.93
C GLU A 129 -3.34 -13.77 1.14
N GLY A 130 -2.71 -14.29 2.20
CA GLY A 130 -1.27 -14.19 2.36
C GLY A 130 -0.53 -15.18 1.46
N ASP A 131 0.68 -14.81 1.03
CA ASP A 131 1.59 -15.75 0.35
C ASP A 131 2.23 -16.74 1.34
N GLY A 132 2.22 -16.40 2.63
CA GLY A 132 2.88 -17.12 3.70
C GLY A 132 2.21 -18.42 4.13
N PRO A 133 2.88 -19.17 5.02
CA PRO A 133 2.29 -20.30 5.73
C PRO A 133 0.99 -19.89 6.44
N GLN A 134 0.02 -20.80 6.45
CA GLN A 134 -1.34 -20.56 6.95
C GLN A 134 -1.41 -20.21 8.44
N ASP A 135 -0.48 -20.74 9.24
CA ASP A 135 -0.28 -20.45 10.66
C ASP A 135 0.23 -19.02 10.92
N GLN A 136 0.72 -18.32 9.89
CA GLN A 136 1.34 -16.99 9.99
C GLN A 136 0.57 -15.91 9.22
N THR A 137 -0.62 -16.22 8.72
CA THR A 137 -1.47 -15.27 7.99
C THR A 137 -2.89 -15.25 8.54
N LEU A 138 -3.36 -14.05 8.92
CA LEU A 138 -4.78 -13.76 9.02
C LEU A 138 -5.24 -13.21 7.68
N ASP A 139 -6.09 -13.93 6.98
CA ASP A 139 -6.59 -13.56 5.65
C ASP A 139 -8.07 -13.89 5.44
N SER A 140 -8.56 -13.87 4.19
CA SER A 140 -9.98 -14.09 3.90
C SER A 140 -10.47 -15.48 4.32
N ASN A 141 -9.58 -16.46 4.49
CA ASN A 141 -9.95 -17.75 5.09
C ASN A 141 -10.32 -17.62 6.58
N THR A 142 -9.97 -16.52 7.24
CA THR A 142 -10.30 -16.23 8.64
C THR A 142 -11.48 -15.26 8.78
N TYR A 143 -11.47 -14.14 8.06
CA TYR A 143 -12.53 -13.11 8.16
C TYR A 143 -13.57 -13.14 7.03
N GLY A 144 -13.36 -13.92 5.98
CA GLY A 144 -14.23 -13.96 4.79
C GLY A 144 -13.87 -12.93 3.71
N PRO A 145 -14.75 -12.71 2.72
CA PRO A 145 -14.53 -11.73 1.67
C PRO A 145 -14.52 -10.31 2.27
N ILE A 146 -13.62 -9.45 1.79
CA ILE A 146 -13.52 -8.06 2.27
C ILE A 146 -14.14 -7.09 1.28
N SER A 147 -14.80 -6.05 1.79
CA SER A 147 -15.31 -4.98 0.95
C SER A 147 -14.16 -4.26 0.25
N MET A 148 -14.32 -3.98 -1.05
CA MET A 148 -13.37 -3.18 -1.82
C MET A 148 -13.17 -1.77 -1.25
N ALA A 149 -14.11 -1.26 -0.44
CA ALA A 149 -14.00 0.04 0.22
C ALA A 149 -12.96 0.05 1.37
N LEU A 150 -12.60 -1.13 1.91
CA LEU A 150 -11.55 -1.24 2.93
C LEU A 150 -10.14 -1.13 2.35
N VAL A 151 -10.01 -1.27 1.02
CA VAL A 151 -8.72 -1.19 0.32
C VAL A 151 -8.20 0.23 0.41
N THR A 152 -7.02 0.39 1.02
CA THR A 152 -6.35 1.67 1.24
C THR A 152 -5.36 2.02 0.13
N GLY A 153 -4.85 1.03 -0.59
CA GLY A 153 -3.91 1.26 -1.68
C GLY A 153 -3.40 -0.03 -2.34
N LYS A 154 -2.68 0.14 -3.44
CA LYS A 154 -2.05 -0.93 -4.24
C LYS A 154 -0.54 -0.84 -4.16
N CYS A 155 0.13 -1.95 -3.91
CA CYS A 155 1.59 -2.00 -3.95
C CYS A 155 2.05 -2.06 -5.41
N ILE A 156 2.63 -0.97 -5.92
CA ILE A 156 2.99 -0.83 -7.34
C ILE A 156 4.49 -0.86 -7.60
N TRP A 157 5.31 -0.47 -6.62
CA TRP A 157 6.77 -0.37 -6.78
C TRP A 157 7.50 -0.82 -5.51
N ASN A 158 8.55 -1.61 -5.66
CA ASN A 158 9.45 -1.98 -4.57
C ASN A 158 10.56 -0.93 -4.48
N ILE A 159 10.73 -0.34 -3.30
CA ILE A 159 11.73 0.70 -3.02
C ILE A 159 12.96 0.08 -2.35
N TRP A 160 12.76 -0.86 -1.43
CA TRP A 160 13.81 -1.54 -0.70
C TRP A 160 13.44 -3.01 -0.49
N PRO A 161 14.39 -3.97 -0.53
CA PRO A 161 15.83 -3.82 -0.75
C PRO A 161 16.21 -3.50 -2.20
N TRP A 162 17.34 -2.83 -2.43
CA TRP A 162 17.78 -2.39 -3.77
C TRP A 162 17.81 -3.50 -4.83
N ARG A 163 18.13 -4.74 -4.45
CA ARG A 163 18.11 -5.89 -5.36
C ARG A 163 16.73 -6.21 -5.95
N LYS A 164 15.66 -5.80 -5.25
CA LYS A 164 14.26 -5.97 -5.64
C LYS A 164 13.64 -4.68 -6.19
N PHE A 165 14.42 -3.60 -6.28
CA PHE A 165 13.94 -2.30 -6.71
C PHE A 165 13.34 -2.40 -8.11
N GLY A 166 12.12 -1.90 -8.27
CA GLY A 166 11.39 -1.96 -9.54
C GLY A 166 9.89 -2.14 -9.37
N ARG A 167 9.18 -2.26 -10.50
CA ARG A 167 7.74 -2.50 -10.50
C ARG A 167 7.40 -3.82 -9.81
N VAL A 168 6.33 -3.82 -9.00
CA VAL A 168 5.78 -5.04 -8.41
C VAL A 168 5.27 -5.93 -9.55
N LYS A 169 5.89 -7.09 -9.72
CA LYS A 169 5.54 -8.11 -10.72
C LYS A 169 4.48 -9.04 -10.14
N TRP A 170 3.26 -8.55 -10.03
CA TRP A 170 2.15 -9.32 -9.49
C TRP A 170 1.53 -10.25 -10.54
N GLU A 171 1.73 -9.94 -11.83
CA GLU A 171 1.28 -10.71 -12.99
C GLU A 171 2.00 -12.07 -13.11
N GLU A 172 3.26 -12.12 -12.65
CA GLU A 172 4.08 -13.34 -12.70
C GLU A 172 3.71 -14.35 -11.59
N HIS A 173 2.80 -13.99 -10.68
CA HIS A 173 2.43 -14.84 -9.56
C HIS A 173 1.65 -16.07 -10.04
N LYS A 174 2.23 -17.25 -9.84
CA LYS A 174 1.59 -18.53 -10.12
C LYS A 174 0.66 -18.90 -8.96
N PHE A 175 -0.63 -18.82 -9.20
CA PHE A 175 -1.61 -19.38 -8.28
C PHE A 175 -1.41 -20.89 -8.19
N LYS A 176 -1.50 -21.43 -6.97
CA LYS A 176 -1.62 -22.87 -6.80
C LYS A 176 -2.93 -23.31 -7.42
N ASP A 177 -2.88 -24.34 -8.26
CA ASP A 177 -4.08 -24.96 -8.80
C ASP A 177 -4.94 -25.43 -7.63
N ARG A 178 -6.09 -24.80 -7.47
CA ARG A 178 -7.11 -25.27 -6.53
C ARG A 178 -8.05 -26.11 -7.38
N TYR A 179 -7.98 -27.42 -7.15
CA TYR A 179 -8.70 -28.49 -7.85
C TYR A 179 -10.11 -28.12 -8.32
#